data_AF-A0A132A4C0-F1
#
_entry.id   AF-A0A132A4C0-F1
#
_cell.length_a   1.000
_cell.length_b   1.000
_cell.length_c   1.000
_cell.angle_alpha   90.00
_cell.angle_beta   90.00
_cell.angle_gamma   90.00
#
_symmetry.space_group_name_H-M   'P 1'
#
loop_
_entity.id
_entity.type
_entity.pdbx_description
1 polymer ?
#
loop_
_entity_poly.entity_id
_entity_poly.type
_entity_poly.pdbx_seq_one_letter_code
_entity_poly.pdbx_strand_id
1 'polypeptide(L)'
;MKVKANSSATKAFPIIPIQVGVFTIKLMASSHYYRRSMSDVILKNITVVFPGVVKEQSQSFDLDPTNRAKRETRVHNNYTSTSQVTSVIDPENLYQKIDIFLNKSDDKIIPGTMRHKLSFIGQKFNPTIKSMEELENLITKPKGCGEQNMYYMAFNLYTLMYLDKIGKLNHTIQSRATIYLQRAYRQQMNFRKDDGSFSAFMNRPSSIWLTAFISKVFCQSANYMKNFETGVIIDAIKWLQKQQNQNGSWTEIYPILHSRALGGVDQDDQTLTAYILIALNQCDNFFNSKQDERYQKMNLNDTIQQTVAYLIRHQMNRMDLEQNSYSLALSTYALLFQHNRNGFGKVELLTIYNVYEPSSICSFDLEVTLKASQKSVVQNIKHILFAPKERFGQQFCKESD
;
A
#
# COMPACT_ATOMS: atom_id res chain seq x y z
N MET A 1 -10.92 -32.65 -45.55
CA MET A 1 -9.79 -33.37 -44.93
C MET A 1 -10.27 -34.76 -44.54
N LYS A 2 -9.49 -35.81 -44.76
CA LYS A 2 -9.84 -37.15 -44.26
C LYS A 2 -9.18 -37.36 -42.89
N VAL A 3 -9.97 -37.69 -41.88
CA VAL A 3 -9.50 -38.00 -40.53
C VAL A 3 -9.71 -39.50 -40.32
N LYS A 4 -8.68 -40.23 -39.90
CA LYS A 4 -8.81 -41.67 -39.64
C LYS A 4 -9.67 -41.88 -38.39
N ALA A 5 -10.29 -43.06 -38.27
CA ALA A 5 -11.01 -43.42 -37.05
C ALA A 5 -10.09 -43.30 -35.82
N ASN A 6 -10.62 -42.76 -34.72
CA ASN A 6 -9.89 -42.52 -33.46
C ASN A 6 -8.60 -41.68 -33.59
N SER A 7 -8.53 -40.80 -34.60
CA SER A 7 -7.43 -39.85 -34.76
C SER A 7 -7.91 -38.40 -34.73
N SER A 8 -7.00 -37.47 -34.49
CA SER A 8 -7.21 -36.04 -34.71
C SER A 8 -6.41 -35.56 -35.92
N ALA A 9 -6.84 -34.44 -36.51
CA ALA A 9 -6.07 -33.76 -37.52
C ALA A 9 -6.24 -32.25 -37.34
N THR A 10 -5.14 -31.52 -37.49
CA THR A 10 -5.10 -30.06 -37.27
C THR A 10 -5.06 -29.35 -38.61
N LYS A 11 -5.90 -28.32 -38.75
CA LYS A 11 -5.86 -27.40 -39.89
C LYS A 11 -5.56 -25.99 -39.39
N ALA A 12 -4.44 -25.43 -39.86
CA ALA A 12 -4.10 -24.05 -39.58
C ALA A 12 -4.80 -23.10 -40.57
N PHE A 13 -5.34 -22.01 -40.05
CA PHE A 13 -5.89 -20.90 -40.81
C PHE A 13 -5.09 -19.65 -40.44
N PRO A 14 -4.22 -19.12 -41.33
CA PRO A 14 -3.52 -17.86 -41.08
C PRO A 14 -4.54 -16.72 -41.14
N ILE A 15 -4.58 -15.88 -40.11
CA ILE A 15 -5.51 -14.74 -40.00
C ILE A 15 -4.68 -13.50 -39.68
N ILE A 16 -4.86 -12.45 -40.46
CA ILE A 16 -4.24 -11.14 -40.24
C ILE A 16 -5.35 -10.17 -39.84
N PRO A 17 -5.38 -9.70 -38.58
CA PRO A 17 -6.36 -8.73 -38.15
C PRO A 17 -6.05 -7.35 -38.73
N ILE A 18 -7.08 -6.67 -39.25
CA ILE A 18 -6.97 -5.34 -39.89
C ILE A 18 -7.52 -4.20 -39.04
N GLN A 19 -8.27 -4.51 -37.98
CA GLN A 19 -8.90 -3.54 -37.10
C GLN A 19 -8.83 -4.02 -35.65
N VAL A 20 -8.68 -3.07 -34.73
CA VAL A 20 -8.70 -3.30 -33.28
C VAL A 20 -10.14 -3.51 -32.82
N GLY A 21 -10.35 -4.48 -31.93
CA GLY A 21 -11.69 -4.81 -31.42
C GLY A 21 -11.83 -6.26 -31.00
N VAL A 22 -13.06 -6.63 -30.64
CA VAL A 22 -13.43 -8.01 -30.34
C VAL A 22 -14.16 -8.58 -31.54
N PHE A 23 -13.60 -9.61 -32.15
CA PHE A 23 -14.16 -10.26 -33.34
C PHE A 23 -14.52 -11.70 -33.01
N THR A 24 -15.70 -12.13 -33.42
CA THR A 24 -16.11 -13.54 -33.28
C THR A 24 -15.67 -14.31 -34.52
N ILE A 25 -14.81 -15.31 -34.35
CA ILE A 25 -14.46 -16.26 -35.39
C ILE A 25 -15.41 -17.45 -35.30
N LYS A 26 -16.10 -17.71 -36.40
CA LYS A 26 -16.95 -18.88 -36.59
C LYS A 26 -16.22 -19.91 -37.44
N LEU A 27 -15.92 -21.06 -36.87
CA LEU A 27 -15.40 -22.22 -37.58
C LEU A 27 -16.50 -23.27 -37.65
N MET A 28 -16.84 -23.68 -38.86
CA MET A 28 -17.79 -24.76 -39.10
C MET A 28 -17.06 -25.92 -39.75
N ALA A 29 -17.17 -27.11 -39.17
CA ALA A 29 -16.73 -28.35 -39.78
C ALA A 29 -17.96 -29.15 -40.19
N SER A 30 -18.00 -29.61 -41.43
CA SER A 30 -19.04 -30.52 -41.90
C SER A 30 -18.40 -31.80 -42.44
N SER A 31 -19.06 -32.93 -42.17
CA SER A 31 -18.70 -34.24 -42.66
C SER A 31 -19.91 -34.86 -43.35
N HIS A 32 -19.68 -35.41 -44.54
CA HIS A 32 -20.71 -36.10 -45.30
C HIS A 32 -20.38 -37.59 -45.34
N TYR A 33 -21.29 -38.42 -44.81
CA TYR A 33 -21.16 -39.87 -44.85
C TYR A 33 -22.47 -40.50 -45.29
N TYR A 34 -22.44 -41.16 -46.45
CA TYR A 34 -23.62 -41.78 -47.07
C TYR A 34 -24.76 -40.76 -47.30
N ARG A 35 -25.89 -40.87 -46.58
CA ARG A 35 -27.05 -39.95 -46.63
C ARG A 35 -27.15 -39.03 -45.42
N ARG A 36 -26.12 -38.97 -44.55
CA ARG A 36 -26.11 -38.12 -43.35
C ARG A 36 -25.02 -37.05 -43.46
N SER A 37 -25.41 -35.81 -43.18
CA SER A 37 -24.48 -34.69 -43.01
C SER A 37 -24.40 -34.36 -41.53
N MET A 38 -23.21 -34.43 -40.96
CA MET A 38 -22.93 -33.98 -39.61
C MET A 38 -22.17 -32.66 -39.69
N SER A 39 -22.49 -31.72 -38.83
CA SER A 39 -21.72 -30.48 -38.72
C SER A 39 -21.56 -30.07 -37.27
N ASP A 40 -20.41 -29.47 -36.97
CA ASP A 40 -20.13 -28.84 -35.70
C ASP A 40 -19.62 -27.42 -35.92
N VAL A 41 -19.90 -26.53 -34.98
CA VAL A 41 -19.56 -25.10 -35.07
C VAL A 41 -18.91 -24.64 -33.79
N ILE A 42 -17.75 -24.00 -33.93
CA ILE A 42 -17.04 -23.33 -32.84
C ILE A 42 -17.11 -21.83 -33.07
N LEU A 43 -17.56 -21.11 -32.04
CA LEU A 43 -17.49 -19.65 -31.96
C LEU A 43 -16.43 -19.26 -30.92
N LYS A 44 -15.44 -18.46 -31.33
CA LYS A 44 -14.39 -17.96 -30.45
C LYS A 44 -14.20 -16.46 -30.65
N ASN A 45 -14.18 -15.71 -29.55
CA ASN A 45 -13.85 -14.30 -29.59
C ASN A 45 -12.33 -14.13 -29.62
N ILE A 46 -11.84 -13.35 -30.57
CA ILE A 46 -10.46 -12.87 -30.64
C ILE A 46 -10.45 -11.38 -30.35
N THR A 47 -9.64 -10.98 -29.38
CA THR A 47 -9.38 -9.58 -29.07
C THR A 47 -8.14 -9.15 -29.83
N VAL A 48 -8.33 -8.25 -30.80
CA VAL A 48 -7.24 -7.58 -31.50
C VAL A 48 -6.94 -6.29 -30.75
N VAL A 49 -5.67 -6.08 -30.39
CA VAL A 49 -5.18 -4.88 -29.71
C VAL A 49 -4.20 -4.13 -30.59
N PHE A 50 -3.99 -2.84 -30.29
CA PHE A 50 -2.92 -2.08 -30.91
C PHE A 50 -1.55 -2.72 -30.58
N PRO A 51 -0.57 -2.62 -31.49
CA PRO A 51 0.79 -3.04 -31.19
C PRO A 51 1.38 -2.21 -30.03
N GLY A 52 2.49 -2.64 -29.44
CA GLY A 52 3.20 -1.88 -28.40
C GLY A 52 2.71 -2.10 -26.98
N VAL A 53 3.08 -1.17 -26.09
CA VAL A 53 2.90 -1.29 -24.64
C VAL A 53 2.08 -0.10 -24.14
N VAL A 54 1.01 -0.38 -23.38
CA VAL A 54 0.21 0.67 -22.73
C VAL A 54 1.07 1.38 -21.70
N LYS A 55 1.30 2.69 -21.90
CA LYS A 55 1.93 3.57 -20.91
C LYS A 55 0.89 4.50 -20.32
N GLU A 56 0.82 4.51 -19.01
CA GLU A 56 -0.06 5.40 -18.25
C GLU A 56 0.79 6.45 -17.56
N GLN A 57 0.47 7.72 -17.77
CA GLN A 57 1.08 8.85 -17.07
C GLN A 57 0.00 9.56 -16.25
N SER A 58 0.32 9.86 -15.01
CA SER A 58 -0.62 10.50 -14.08
C SER A 58 0.04 11.65 -13.36
N GLN A 59 -0.67 12.75 -13.28
CA GLN A 59 -0.31 13.90 -12.48
C GLN A 59 -1.51 14.23 -11.58
N SER A 60 -1.21 14.61 -10.35
CA SER A 60 -2.20 14.94 -9.33
C SER A 60 -1.89 16.33 -8.78
N PHE A 61 -2.93 17.12 -8.56
CA PHE A 61 -2.81 18.49 -8.08
C PHE A 61 -3.81 18.73 -6.97
N ASP A 62 -3.36 19.36 -5.89
CA ASP A 62 -4.21 19.71 -4.75
C ASP A 62 -5.04 20.96 -5.06
N LEU A 63 -6.37 20.78 -5.04
CA LEU A 63 -7.34 21.87 -5.06
C LEU A 63 -7.58 22.36 -3.63
N ASP A 64 -6.92 23.46 -3.28
CA ASP A 64 -7.10 24.21 -2.04
C ASP A 64 -7.07 25.72 -2.36
N PRO A 65 -8.24 26.31 -2.71
CA PRO A 65 -8.35 27.73 -2.99
C PRO A 65 -8.11 28.61 -1.76
N THR A 66 -8.17 28.06 -0.54
CA THR A 66 -7.89 28.81 0.70
C THR A 66 -6.40 28.95 0.99
N ASN A 67 -5.55 28.23 0.24
CA ASN A 67 -4.11 28.14 0.45
C ASN A 67 -3.72 27.94 1.92
N ARG A 68 -4.43 27.07 2.64
CA ARG A 68 -4.16 26.78 4.07
C ARG A 68 -2.76 26.26 4.28
N ALA A 69 -2.23 25.54 3.29
CA ALA A 69 -0.87 25.01 3.28
C ALA A 69 0.21 26.07 2.98
N LYS A 70 -0.14 27.35 2.82
CA LYS A 70 0.79 28.45 2.52
C LYS A 70 1.77 28.13 1.39
N ARG A 71 1.28 27.47 0.32
CA ARG A 71 2.09 27.15 -0.85
C ARG A 71 2.58 28.46 -1.47
N GLU A 72 3.84 28.48 -1.92
CA GLU A 72 4.33 29.62 -2.69
C GLU A 72 3.37 29.89 -3.85
N THR A 73 2.94 31.14 -4.00
CA THR A 73 1.95 31.60 -5.00
C THR A 73 2.47 31.57 -6.43
N ARG A 74 3.50 30.76 -6.70
CA ARG A 74 4.23 30.73 -7.96
C ARG A 74 3.85 29.53 -8.78
N VAL A 75 3.62 29.82 -10.06
CA VAL A 75 3.37 28.89 -11.16
C VAL A 75 4.24 27.64 -11.01
N HIS A 76 3.63 26.54 -10.58
CA HIS A 76 4.35 25.28 -10.43
C HIS A 76 4.42 24.60 -11.80
N ASN A 77 5.51 24.84 -12.53
CA ASN A 77 5.72 24.26 -13.85
C ASN A 77 6.29 22.84 -13.72
N ASN A 78 5.41 21.85 -13.80
CA ASN A 78 5.86 20.46 -13.95
C ASN A 78 5.93 20.11 -15.43
N TYR A 79 7.17 20.01 -15.94
CA TYR A 79 7.45 19.57 -17.29
C TYR A 79 7.56 18.05 -17.32
N THR A 80 6.70 17.41 -18.09
CA THR A 80 6.92 16.05 -18.57
C THR A 80 6.98 16.04 -20.09
N SER A 81 7.46 14.95 -20.68
CA SER A 81 7.54 14.81 -22.15
C SER A 81 6.18 15.01 -22.86
N THR A 82 5.07 14.89 -22.14
CA THR A 82 3.70 14.79 -22.68
C THR A 82 2.72 15.80 -22.10
N SER A 83 3.05 16.52 -21.02
CA SER A 83 2.20 17.59 -20.50
C SER A 83 2.97 18.68 -19.75
N GLN A 84 2.43 19.88 -19.81
CA GLN A 84 2.80 21.03 -18.98
C GLN A 84 1.59 21.41 -18.15
N VAL A 85 1.79 21.64 -16.84
CA VAL A 85 0.71 22.08 -15.95
C VAL A 85 1.13 23.34 -15.23
N THR A 86 0.22 24.29 -15.12
CA THR A 86 0.37 25.49 -14.31
C THR A 86 -0.73 25.54 -13.25
N SER A 87 -0.40 26.04 -12.06
CA SER A 87 -1.36 26.29 -10.97
C SER A 87 -1.23 27.72 -10.50
N VAL A 88 -2.34 28.45 -10.50
CA VAL A 88 -2.46 29.82 -10.00
C VAL A 88 -3.46 29.82 -8.86
N ILE A 89 -3.10 30.41 -7.72
CA ILE A 89 -3.93 30.46 -6.52
C ILE A 89 -4.06 31.91 -6.08
N ASP A 90 -5.30 32.34 -5.84
CA ASP A 90 -5.69 33.62 -5.29
C ASP A 90 -6.53 33.36 -4.03
N PRO A 91 -5.89 33.34 -2.83
CA PRO A 91 -6.56 33.03 -1.58
C PRO A 91 -7.59 34.08 -1.15
N GLU A 92 -7.41 35.34 -1.57
CA GLU A 92 -8.30 36.45 -1.19
C GLU A 92 -9.68 36.28 -1.84
N ASN A 93 -9.70 35.80 -3.08
CA ASN A 93 -10.92 35.53 -3.85
C ASN A 93 -11.38 34.07 -3.78
N LEU A 94 -10.76 33.23 -2.93
CA LEU A 94 -11.01 31.78 -2.86
C LEU A 94 -10.93 31.10 -4.23
N TYR A 95 -9.98 31.52 -5.05
CA TYR A 95 -9.87 31.10 -6.44
C TYR A 95 -8.59 30.29 -6.67
N GLN A 96 -8.73 29.18 -7.38
CA GLN A 96 -7.59 28.41 -7.87
C GLN A 96 -7.87 27.97 -9.31
N LYS A 97 -6.88 28.19 -10.16
CA LYS A 97 -6.88 27.78 -11.57
C LYS A 97 -5.76 26.79 -11.81
N ILE A 98 -6.06 25.70 -12.50
CA ILE A 98 -5.08 24.72 -12.96
C ILE A 98 -5.23 24.60 -14.47
N ASP A 99 -4.22 25.00 -15.23
CA ASP A 99 -4.20 24.82 -16.68
C ASP A 99 -3.35 23.59 -17.02
N ILE A 100 -3.94 22.64 -17.77
CA ILE A 100 -3.27 21.41 -18.18
C ILE A 100 -3.10 21.44 -19.70
N PHE A 101 -1.86 21.59 -20.15
CA PHE A 101 -1.47 21.55 -21.55
C PHE A 101 -0.95 20.16 -21.91
N LEU A 102 -1.56 19.52 -22.91
CA LEU A 102 -1.20 18.19 -23.36
C LEU A 102 -0.33 18.32 -24.62
N ASN A 103 0.94 17.93 -24.53
CA ASN A 103 1.85 17.92 -25.67
C ASN A 103 1.51 16.73 -26.58
N LYS A 104 1.06 17.04 -27.79
CA LYS A 104 0.61 16.06 -28.79
C LYS A 104 1.77 15.32 -29.49
N SER A 105 3.02 15.73 -29.26
CA SER A 105 4.18 15.41 -30.10
C SER A 105 5.15 14.41 -29.46
N ASP A 106 4.72 13.18 -29.22
CA ASP A 106 5.67 12.08 -29.06
C ASP A 106 5.42 11.08 -30.20
N ASP A 107 6.37 11.01 -31.14
CA ASP A 107 6.33 10.11 -32.30
C ASP A 107 6.26 8.62 -31.90
N LYS A 108 6.42 8.33 -30.61
CA LYS A 108 6.29 6.99 -30.01
C LYS A 108 4.85 6.60 -29.68
N ILE A 109 3.88 7.51 -29.83
CA ILE A 109 2.46 7.24 -29.54
C ILE A 109 1.76 6.73 -30.79
N ILE A 110 1.06 5.61 -30.67
CA ILE A 110 0.30 5.03 -31.78
C ILE A 110 -0.92 5.91 -32.08
N PRO A 111 -1.13 6.31 -33.35
CA PRO A 111 -2.26 7.16 -33.71
C PRO A 111 -3.61 6.57 -33.26
N GLY A 112 -4.45 7.41 -32.65
CA GLY A 112 -5.79 7.01 -32.20
C GLY A 112 -5.86 6.22 -30.88
N THR A 113 -4.72 5.95 -30.22
CA THR A 113 -4.71 5.20 -28.95
C THR A 113 -4.67 6.07 -27.71
N MET A 114 -4.39 7.36 -27.85
CA MET A 114 -4.28 8.31 -26.74
C MET A 114 -5.64 8.52 -26.07
N ARG A 115 -5.68 8.39 -24.74
CA ARG A 115 -6.87 8.64 -23.92
C ARG A 115 -6.48 9.50 -22.72
N HIS A 116 -7.30 10.51 -22.43
CA HIS A 116 -7.14 11.36 -21.25
C HIS A 116 -8.29 11.07 -20.28
N LYS A 117 -7.97 10.94 -18.99
CA LYS A 117 -8.94 10.78 -17.92
C LYS A 117 -8.68 11.88 -16.88
N LEU A 118 -9.69 12.70 -16.63
CA LEU A 118 -9.69 13.67 -15.55
C LEU A 118 -10.60 13.15 -14.44
N SER A 119 -10.16 13.29 -13.19
CA SER A 119 -10.95 12.92 -12.03
C SER A 119 -10.77 13.93 -10.91
N PHE A 120 -11.85 14.13 -10.16
CA PHE A 120 -11.89 15.03 -9.02
C PHE A 120 -12.22 14.22 -7.78
N ILE A 121 -11.50 14.49 -6.69
CA ILE A 121 -11.76 13.84 -5.42
C ILE A 121 -11.85 14.91 -4.34
N GLY A 122 -13.02 15.02 -3.71
CA GLY A 122 -13.33 16.07 -2.73
C GLY A 122 -12.62 15.93 -1.38
N GLN A 123 -11.87 14.84 -1.17
CA GLN A 123 -10.98 14.64 -0.03
C GLN A 123 -9.63 14.13 -0.57
N LYS A 124 -8.52 14.66 -0.04
CA LYS A 124 -7.16 14.32 -0.49
C LYS A 124 -6.92 12.80 -0.33
N PHE A 125 -6.79 12.09 -1.44
CA PHE A 125 -6.30 10.70 -1.47
C PHE A 125 -4.80 10.69 -1.78
N ASN A 126 -4.18 9.53 -1.53
CA ASN A 126 -2.88 9.20 -2.11
C ASN A 126 -2.91 9.46 -3.64
N PRO A 127 -1.89 10.11 -4.24
CA PRO A 127 -1.85 10.44 -5.68
C PRO A 127 -1.96 9.23 -6.63
N THR A 128 -1.86 8.00 -6.09
CA THR A 128 -2.05 6.76 -6.86
C THR A 128 -3.54 6.44 -7.12
N ILE A 129 -4.46 7.01 -6.35
CA ILE A 129 -5.90 6.71 -6.39
C ILE A 129 -6.60 7.87 -7.06
N LYS A 130 -7.07 7.70 -8.30
CA LYS A 130 -7.62 8.79 -9.10
C LYS A 130 -9.13 8.89 -8.93
N SER A 131 -9.84 7.85 -8.50
CA SER A 131 -11.30 7.91 -8.32
C SER A 131 -11.81 6.91 -7.30
N MET A 132 -13.04 7.11 -6.82
CA MET A 132 -13.72 6.17 -5.93
C MET A 132 -13.93 4.80 -6.58
N GLU A 133 -14.25 4.77 -7.88
CA GLU A 133 -14.37 3.53 -8.65
C GLU A 133 -13.02 2.80 -8.78
N GLU A 134 -11.89 3.52 -8.79
CA GLU A 134 -10.59 2.88 -8.68
C GLU A 134 -10.40 2.22 -7.32
N LEU A 135 -10.86 2.84 -6.23
CA LEU A 135 -10.75 2.26 -4.89
C LEU A 135 -11.45 0.89 -4.75
N GLU A 136 -12.57 0.68 -5.43
CA GLU A 136 -13.22 -0.65 -5.49
C GLU A 136 -12.40 -1.66 -6.31
N ASN A 137 -11.76 -1.18 -7.38
CA ASN A 137 -10.87 -1.97 -8.24
C ASN A 137 -9.49 -2.23 -7.61
N LEU A 138 -9.13 -1.47 -6.56
CA LEU A 138 -7.89 -1.64 -5.81
C LEU A 138 -7.92 -2.88 -4.91
N ILE A 139 -9.10 -3.38 -4.52
CA ILE A 139 -9.20 -4.66 -3.80
C ILE A 139 -8.71 -5.78 -4.72
N THR A 140 -7.49 -6.23 -4.44
CA THR A 140 -6.72 -7.07 -5.34
C THR A 140 -6.46 -8.42 -4.71
N LYS A 141 -6.56 -9.48 -5.50
CA LYS A 141 -6.27 -10.84 -5.04
C LYS A 141 -4.82 -10.93 -4.55
N PRO A 142 -4.58 -11.41 -3.32
CA PRO A 142 -3.23 -11.57 -2.79
C PRO A 142 -2.45 -12.64 -3.59
N LYS A 143 -1.14 -12.41 -3.71
CA LYS A 143 -0.18 -13.24 -4.45
C LYS A 143 1.24 -12.97 -3.96
N GLY A 144 2.19 -13.81 -4.39
CA GLY A 144 3.62 -13.62 -4.13
C GLY A 144 4.14 -14.32 -2.88
N CYS A 145 5.33 -13.91 -2.45
CA CYS A 145 6.01 -14.40 -1.25
C CYS A 145 5.41 -13.81 0.04
N GLY A 146 5.95 -14.16 1.21
CA GLY A 146 5.41 -13.74 2.52
C GLY A 146 5.32 -12.22 2.70
N GLU A 147 6.23 -11.46 2.11
CA GLU A 147 6.22 -9.99 2.12
C GLU A 147 5.11 -9.44 1.20
N GLN A 148 5.14 -9.84 -0.07
CA GLN A 148 4.20 -9.38 -1.09
C GLN A 148 2.75 -9.72 -0.75
N ASN A 149 2.52 -10.93 -0.23
CA ASN A 149 1.23 -11.38 0.22
C ASN A 149 0.66 -10.46 1.32
N MET A 150 1.51 -10.03 2.26
CA MET A 150 1.13 -9.12 3.33
C MET A 150 0.92 -7.69 2.87
N TYR A 151 1.61 -7.23 1.83
CA TYR A 151 1.32 -5.93 1.22
C TYR A 151 -0.08 -5.90 0.63
N TYR A 152 -0.47 -6.94 -0.11
CA TYR A 152 -1.83 -7.07 -0.62
C TYR A 152 -2.86 -7.17 0.52
N MET A 153 -2.56 -7.92 1.58
CA MET A 153 -3.45 -8.05 2.73
C MET A 153 -3.68 -6.71 3.43
N ALA A 154 -2.59 -6.00 3.76
CA ALA A 154 -2.65 -4.69 4.42
C ALA A 154 -3.38 -3.66 3.55
N PHE A 155 -3.07 -3.63 2.25
CA PHE A 155 -3.74 -2.73 1.32
C PHE A 155 -5.26 -2.98 1.27
N ASN A 156 -5.67 -4.24 1.06
CA ASN A 156 -7.09 -4.61 1.05
C ASN A 156 -7.78 -4.29 2.38
N LEU A 157 -7.10 -4.53 3.51
CA LEU A 157 -7.64 -4.23 4.85
C LEU A 157 -7.87 -2.73 5.03
N TYR A 158 -6.86 -1.90 4.75
CA TYR A 158 -6.97 -0.47 4.98
C TYR A 158 -7.91 0.19 3.97
N THR A 159 -8.00 -0.31 2.73
CA THR A 159 -9.04 0.09 1.78
C THR A 159 -10.44 -0.24 2.32
N LEU A 160 -10.64 -1.45 2.87
CA LEU A 160 -11.90 -1.87 3.49
C LEU A 160 -12.27 -0.98 4.68
N MET A 161 -11.34 -0.78 5.61
CA MET A 161 -11.54 0.08 6.79
C MET A 161 -11.85 1.52 6.41
N TYR A 162 -11.15 2.05 5.40
CA TYR A 162 -11.38 3.40 4.92
C TYR A 162 -12.78 3.56 4.31
N LEU A 163 -13.18 2.64 3.41
CA LEU A 163 -14.51 2.63 2.81
C LEU A 163 -15.64 2.53 3.84
N ASP A 164 -15.42 1.72 4.88
CA ASP A 164 -16.33 1.60 6.01
C ASP A 164 -16.48 2.94 6.75
N LYS A 165 -15.35 3.58 7.09
CA LYS A 165 -15.34 4.84 7.84
C LYS A 165 -16.02 5.99 7.14
N ILE A 166 -15.98 6.05 5.81
CA ILE A 166 -16.63 7.11 5.04
C ILE A 166 -18.06 6.73 4.59
N GLY A 167 -18.59 5.60 5.05
CA GLY A 167 -19.95 5.15 4.73
C GLY A 167 -20.15 4.77 3.26
N LYS A 168 -19.09 4.32 2.58
CA LYS A 168 -19.11 3.95 1.15
C LYS A 168 -18.87 2.46 0.93
N LEU A 169 -18.81 1.68 2.00
CA LEU A 169 -18.68 0.24 1.93
C LEU A 169 -20.00 -0.39 1.46
N ASN A 170 -19.97 -1.02 0.28
CA ASN A 170 -21.08 -1.85 -0.19
C ASN A 170 -20.80 -3.34 0.07
N HIS A 171 -21.86 -4.15 0.07
CA HIS A 171 -21.78 -5.59 0.38
C HIS A 171 -20.86 -6.36 -0.58
N THR A 172 -20.83 -5.99 -1.86
CA THR A 172 -20.00 -6.64 -2.88
C THR A 172 -18.50 -6.43 -2.61
N ILE A 173 -18.11 -5.18 -2.30
CA ILE A 173 -16.74 -4.81 -1.91
C ILE A 173 -16.37 -5.52 -0.61
N GLN A 174 -17.23 -5.46 0.41
CA GLN A 174 -16.97 -6.07 1.71
C GLN A 174 -16.74 -7.58 1.56
N SER A 175 -17.64 -8.28 0.86
CA SER A 175 -17.52 -9.71 0.61
C SER A 175 -16.22 -10.05 -0.13
N ARG A 176 -15.87 -9.32 -1.18
CA ARG A 176 -14.62 -9.50 -1.93
C ARG A 176 -13.40 -9.26 -1.06
N ALA A 177 -13.37 -8.17 -0.28
CA ALA A 177 -12.28 -7.84 0.63
C ALA A 177 -12.09 -8.94 1.67
N THR A 178 -13.17 -9.37 2.34
CA THR A 178 -13.11 -10.45 3.34
C THR A 178 -12.60 -11.77 2.75
N ILE A 179 -13.04 -12.15 1.54
CA ILE A 179 -12.53 -13.34 0.84
C ILE A 179 -11.02 -13.21 0.59
N TYR A 180 -10.55 -12.04 0.17
CA TYR A 180 -9.13 -11.81 -0.10
C TYR A 180 -8.30 -11.72 1.18
N LEU A 181 -8.80 -11.14 2.26
CA LEU A 181 -8.15 -11.17 3.58
C LEU A 181 -7.98 -12.61 4.05
N GLN A 182 -9.03 -13.42 3.95
CA GLN A 182 -8.98 -14.82 4.37
C GLN A 182 -8.05 -15.66 3.49
N ARG A 183 -8.00 -15.39 2.19
CA ARG A 183 -7.03 -16.00 1.28
C ARG A 183 -5.60 -15.61 1.63
N ALA A 184 -5.34 -14.32 1.89
CA ALA A 184 -4.02 -13.82 2.27
C ALA A 184 -3.54 -14.45 3.57
N TYR A 185 -4.42 -14.54 4.59
CA TYR A 185 -4.13 -15.22 5.84
C TYR A 185 -3.70 -16.68 5.62
N ARG A 186 -4.48 -17.47 4.87
CA ARG A 186 -4.14 -18.87 4.55
C ARG A 186 -2.80 -18.99 3.81
N GLN A 187 -2.56 -18.10 2.85
CA GLN A 187 -1.29 -18.07 2.13
C GLN A 187 -0.12 -17.67 3.04
N GLN A 188 -0.35 -16.79 4.01
CA GLN A 188 0.68 -16.33 4.94
C GLN A 188 1.16 -17.43 5.88
N MET A 189 0.31 -18.41 6.19
CA MET A 189 0.70 -19.55 7.03
C MET A 189 1.83 -20.38 6.40
N ASN A 190 1.99 -20.35 5.07
CA ASN A 190 3.11 -21.01 4.39
C ASN A 190 4.48 -20.34 4.64
N PHE A 191 4.49 -19.16 5.29
CA PHE A 191 5.69 -18.39 5.60
C PHE A 191 5.89 -18.21 7.13
N ARG A 192 5.06 -18.87 7.93
CA ARG A 192 5.16 -18.94 9.39
C ARG A 192 6.14 -20.06 9.76
N LYS A 193 7.03 -19.79 10.71
CA LYS A 193 7.94 -20.80 11.28
C LYS A 193 7.38 -21.42 12.55
N ASP A 194 8.01 -22.51 12.98
CA ASP A 194 7.60 -23.27 14.17
C ASP A 194 7.66 -22.44 15.45
N ASP A 195 8.58 -21.47 15.52
CA ASP A 195 8.73 -20.54 16.65
C ASP A 195 7.72 -19.39 16.65
N GLY A 196 6.79 -19.36 15.68
CA GLY A 196 5.75 -18.32 15.53
C GLY A 196 6.17 -17.10 14.69
N SER A 197 7.43 -17.01 14.30
CA SER A 197 7.95 -15.88 13.51
C SER A 197 7.66 -16.00 12.02
N PHE A 198 7.88 -14.91 11.28
CA PHE A 198 7.64 -14.85 9.85
C PHE A 198 8.88 -14.43 9.06
N SER A 199 8.92 -14.88 7.80
CA SER A 199 9.99 -14.57 6.85
C SER A 199 9.41 -14.40 5.44
N ALA A 200 10.19 -13.81 4.52
CA ALA A 200 9.77 -13.70 3.12
C ALA A 200 9.59 -15.07 2.45
N PHE A 201 10.47 -16.01 2.83
CA PHE A 201 10.56 -17.38 2.33
C PHE A 201 11.03 -18.28 3.48
N MET A 202 10.52 -19.52 3.55
CA MET A 202 10.82 -20.46 4.65
C MET A 202 12.31 -20.78 4.84
N ASN A 203 13.11 -20.67 3.78
CA ASN A 203 14.56 -20.91 3.82
C ASN A 203 15.38 -19.69 4.29
N ARG A 204 14.73 -18.56 4.63
CA ARG A 204 15.41 -17.38 5.16
C ARG A 204 15.22 -17.27 6.66
N PRO A 205 16.16 -16.63 7.37
CA PRO A 205 15.93 -16.17 8.75
C PRO A 205 14.70 -15.27 8.87
N SER A 206 14.15 -15.17 10.07
CA SER A 206 12.93 -14.40 10.33
C SER A 206 13.25 -12.93 10.48
N SER A 207 12.34 -12.07 10.01
CA SER A 207 12.46 -10.62 10.15
C SER A 207 11.62 -10.16 11.34
N ILE A 208 12.22 -9.34 12.20
CA ILE A 208 11.54 -8.71 13.34
C ILE A 208 10.45 -7.76 12.83
N TRP A 209 10.80 -6.89 11.89
CA TRP A 209 9.87 -5.94 11.30
C TRP A 209 8.69 -6.64 10.62
N LEU A 210 8.96 -7.67 9.82
CA LEU A 210 7.91 -8.40 9.11
C LEU A 210 6.96 -9.11 10.09
N THR A 211 7.52 -9.72 11.14
CA THR A 211 6.72 -10.40 12.18
C THR A 211 5.84 -9.40 12.93
N ALA A 212 6.35 -8.21 13.26
CA ALA A 212 5.58 -7.13 13.88
C ALA A 212 4.49 -6.57 12.95
N PHE A 213 4.83 -6.34 11.67
CA PHE A 213 3.89 -5.89 10.65
C PHE A 213 2.74 -6.88 10.47
N ILE A 214 3.05 -8.18 10.38
CA ILE A 214 2.04 -9.24 10.24
C ILE A 214 1.14 -9.28 11.46
N SER A 215 1.72 -9.26 12.67
CA SER A 215 0.95 -9.27 13.92
C SER A 215 -0.04 -8.12 13.97
N LYS A 216 0.42 -6.90 13.66
CA LYS A 216 -0.42 -5.70 13.58
C LYS A 216 -1.57 -5.85 12.59
N VAL A 217 -1.28 -6.24 11.35
CA VAL A 217 -2.29 -6.40 10.28
C VAL A 217 -3.28 -7.51 10.64
N PHE A 218 -2.82 -8.60 11.26
CA PHE A 218 -3.69 -9.68 11.73
C PHE A 218 -4.63 -9.23 12.85
N CYS A 219 -4.12 -8.51 13.86
CA CYS A 219 -4.96 -7.94 14.93
C CYS A 219 -6.06 -7.04 14.38
N GLN A 220 -5.73 -6.18 13.40
CA GLN A 220 -6.69 -5.26 12.80
C GLN A 220 -7.69 -5.96 11.84
N SER A 221 -7.26 -7.00 11.14
CA SER A 221 -8.10 -7.73 10.18
C SER A 221 -8.97 -8.81 10.83
N ALA A 222 -8.66 -9.26 12.05
CA ALA A 222 -9.37 -10.33 12.73
C ALA A 222 -10.89 -10.09 12.85
N ASN A 223 -11.33 -8.83 13.02
CA ASN A 223 -12.76 -8.50 13.08
C ASN A 223 -13.50 -8.64 11.73
N TYR A 224 -12.78 -8.70 10.62
CA TYR A 224 -13.34 -8.84 9.27
C TYR A 224 -13.29 -10.27 8.73
N MET A 225 -12.62 -11.19 9.41
CA MET A 225 -12.39 -12.57 8.97
C MET A 225 -13.18 -13.57 9.82
N LYS A 226 -13.80 -14.56 9.17
CA LYS A 226 -14.46 -15.67 9.87
C LYS A 226 -13.45 -16.73 10.28
N ASN A 227 -13.60 -17.29 11.48
CA ASN A 227 -12.77 -18.39 12.00
C ASN A 227 -11.26 -18.08 11.97
N PHE A 228 -10.88 -16.87 12.37
CA PHE A 228 -9.49 -16.48 12.47
C PHE A 228 -8.84 -17.06 13.74
N GLU A 229 -7.74 -17.77 13.60
CA GLU A 229 -7.03 -18.38 14.73
C GLU A 229 -6.10 -17.36 15.41
N THR A 230 -6.54 -16.81 16.53
CA THR A 230 -5.79 -15.78 17.26
C THR A 230 -4.50 -16.28 17.89
N GLY A 231 -4.34 -17.60 18.06
CA GLY A 231 -3.11 -18.22 18.57
C GLY A 231 -1.87 -17.89 17.73
N VAL A 232 -2.06 -17.75 16.40
CA VAL A 232 -0.99 -17.38 15.48
C VAL A 232 -0.35 -16.02 15.84
N ILE A 233 -1.17 -15.05 16.28
CA ILE A 233 -0.68 -13.73 16.69
C ILE A 233 0.03 -13.83 18.04
N ILE A 234 -0.52 -14.61 18.98
CA ILE A 234 0.05 -14.80 20.31
C ILE A 234 1.47 -15.38 20.21
N ASP A 235 1.69 -16.36 19.33
CA ASP A 235 3.01 -16.95 19.13
C ASP A 235 4.00 -15.97 18.51
N ALA A 236 3.55 -15.17 17.53
CA ALA A 236 4.37 -14.13 16.91
C ALA A 236 4.77 -13.04 17.92
N ILE A 237 3.86 -12.62 18.79
CA ILE A 237 4.16 -11.63 19.85
C ILE A 237 5.10 -12.22 20.90
N LYS A 238 4.90 -13.47 21.34
CA LYS A 238 5.86 -14.17 22.22
C LYS A 238 7.25 -14.22 21.62
N TRP A 239 7.34 -14.48 20.33
CA TRP A 239 8.61 -14.47 19.63
C TRP A 239 9.25 -13.08 19.63
N LEU A 240 8.48 -12.02 19.32
CA LEU A 240 8.96 -10.63 19.36
C LEU A 240 9.46 -10.22 20.74
N GLN A 241 8.78 -10.62 21.83
CA GLN A 241 9.26 -10.37 23.20
C GLN A 241 10.66 -10.97 23.42
N LYS A 242 10.92 -12.17 22.91
CA LYS A 242 12.24 -12.82 23.04
C LYS A 242 13.33 -12.13 22.22
N GLN A 243 12.98 -11.36 21.21
CA GLN A 243 13.93 -10.59 20.40
C GLN A 243 14.23 -9.20 20.98
N GLN A 244 13.61 -8.82 22.10
CA GLN A 244 13.87 -7.53 22.73
C GLN A 244 15.27 -7.50 23.37
N ASN A 245 16.05 -6.47 23.06
CA ASN A 245 17.33 -6.22 23.68
C ASN A 245 17.17 -5.84 25.16
N GLN A 246 18.21 -6.03 25.97
CA GLN A 246 18.21 -5.67 27.40
C GLN A 246 17.91 -4.19 27.67
N ASN A 247 18.22 -3.31 26.71
CA ASN A 247 17.96 -1.88 26.80
C ASN A 247 16.52 -1.49 26.42
N GLY A 248 15.67 -2.45 26.00
CA GLY A 248 14.28 -2.26 25.59
C GLY A 248 14.05 -2.07 24.08
N SER A 249 15.11 -2.03 23.26
CA SER A 249 15.02 -1.84 21.80
C SER A 249 14.91 -3.16 21.03
N TRP A 250 14.65 -3.07 19.73
CA TRP A 250 14.86 -4.15 18.77
C TRP A 250 15.84 -3.71 17.69
N THR A 251 16.60 -4.67 17.18
CA THR A 251 17.58 -4.47 16.11
C THR A 251 17.31 -5.50 15.02
N GLU A 252 17.00 -5.06 13.79
CA GLU A 252 16.73 -5.97 12.68
C GLU A 252 18.03 -6.57 12.13
N ILE A 253 18.24 -7.87 12.36
CA ILE A 253 19.41 -8.61 11.85
C ILE A 253 19.17 -9.09 10.42
N TYR A 254 17.92 -9.43 10.08
CA TYR A 254 17.57 -10.03 8.80
C TYR A 254 16.46 -9.23 8.12
N PRO A 255 16.81 -8.12 7.44
CA PRO A 255 15.82 -7.25 6.84
C PRO A 255 15.05 -7.95 5.71
N ILE A 256 13.86 -7.40 5.45
CA ILE A 256 13.01 -7.80 4.33
C ILE A 256 13.71 -7.55 2.98
N LEU A 257 13.29 -8.31 1.96
CA LEU A 257 13.81 -8.20 0.60
C LEU A 257 13.29 -6.95 -0.11
N HIS A 258 12.05 -6.55 0.15
CA HIS A 258 11.45 -5.35 -0.43
C HIS A 258 11.58 -4.16 0.54
N SER A 259 12.81 -3.67 0.75
CA SER A 259 13.14 -2.60 1.72
C SER A 259 12.30 -1.34 1.58
N ARG A 260 11.79 -1.01 0.38
CA ARG A 260 10.85 0.12 0.18
C ARG A 260 9.59 0.05 1.05
N ALA A 261 9.21 -1.13 1.52
CA ALA A 261 8.07 -1.30 2.43
C ALA A 261 8.37 -0.89 3.87
N LEU A 262 9.65 -0.75 4.26
CA LEU A 262 10.06 -0.24 5.56
C LEU A 262 9.72 1.25 5.72
N GLY A 263 9.56 1.99 4.62
CA GLY A 263 9.32 3.42 4.67
C GLY A 263 10.53 4.16 5.25
N GLY A 264 10.36 4.80 6.41
CA GLY A 264 11.49 5.36 7.19
C GLY A 264 11.88 4.52 8.41
N VAL A 265 11.33 3.31 8.56
CA VAL A 265 11.60 2.41 9.70
C VAL A 265 12.96 1.71 9.60
N ASP A 266 13.67 1.88 8.48
CA ASP A 266 15.02 1.37 8.26
C ASP A 266 16.13 2.33 8.71
N GLN A 267 15.77 3.51 9.26
CA GLN A 267 16.74 4.55 9.59
C GLN A 267 17.59 4.19 10.81
N ASP A 268 17.00 3.58 11.84
CA ASP A 268 17.68 3.19 13.07
C ASP A 268 16.83 2.26 13.96
N ASP A 269 17.46 1.69 14.99
CA ASP A 269 16.78 0.88 16.02
C ASP A 269 15.65 1.65 16.72
N GLN A 270 15.70 2.99 16.79
CA GLN A 270 14.65 3.80 17.40
C GLN A 270 13.35 3.71 16.60
N THR A 271 13.41 3.91 15.28
CA THR A 271 12.24 3.83 14.41
C THR A 271 11.61 2.43 14.40
N LEU A 272 12.44 1.38 14.36
CA LEU A 272 11.98 0.00 14.47
C LEU A 272 11.31 -0.26 15.82
N THR A 273 11.93 0.20 16.91
CA THR A 273 11.40 0.04 18.27
C THR A 273 10.07 0.76 18.44
N ALA A 274 9.95 1.99 17.92
CA ALA A 274 8.70 2.75 17.92
C ALA A 274 7.60 2.04 17.10
N TYR A 275 7.95 1.49 15.94
CA TYR A 275 7.03 0.72 15.11
C TYR A 275 6.50 -0.53 15.83
N ILE A 276 7.40 -1.29 16.47
CA ILE A 276 7.03 -2.50 17.23
C ILE A 276 6.12 -2.13 18.40
N LEU A 277 6.41 -1.04 19.12
CA LEU A 277 5.53 -0.56 20.20
C LEU A 277 4.11 -0.27 19.70
N ILE A 278 3.97 0.36 18.53
CA ILE A 278 2.65 0.61 17.91
C ILE A 278 1.97 -0.71 17.55
N ALA A 279 2.69 -1.67 16.97
CA ALA A 279 2.16 -2.98 16.61
C ALA A 279 1.65 -3.74 17.86
N LEU A 280 2.45 -3.77 18.93
CA LEU A 280 2.09 -4.40 20.21
C LEU A 280 0.84 -3.75 20.80
N ASN A 281 0.79 -2.42 20.88
CA ASN A 281 -0.37 -1.70 21.42
C ASN A 281 -1.66 -1.93 20.62
N GLN A 282 -1.57 -2.02 19.29
CA GLN A 282 -2.75 -2.32 18.47
C GLN A 282 -3.27 -3.74 18.72
N CYS A 283 -2.38 -4.69 18.93
CA CYS A 283 -2.75 -6.04 19.32
C CYS A 283 -3.28 -6.12 20.75
N ASP A 284 -2.70 -5.36 21.68
CA ASP A 284 -3.15 -5.26 23.06
C ASP A 284 -4.61 -4.81 23.14
N ASN A 285 -4.96 -3.74 22.42
CA ASN A 285 -6.33 -3.28 22.29
C ASN A 285 -7.28 -4.36 21.74
N PHE A 286 -6.84 -5.11 20.72
CA PHE A 286 -7.61 -6.21 20.15
C PHE A 286 -7.85 -7.32 21.18
N PHE A 287 -6.81 -7.84 21.83
CA PHE A 287 -6.91 -8.96 22.76
C PHE A 287 -7.61 -8.60 24.07
N ASN A 288 -7.41 -7.39 24.58
CA ASN A 288 -8.15 -6.89 25.74
C ASN A 288 -9.65 -6.78 25.45
N SER A 289 -10.03 -6.34 24.23
CA SER A 289 -11.43 -6.31 23.81
C SER A 289 -12.08 -7.69 23.71
N LYS A 290 -11.28 -8.74 23.47
CA LYS A 290 -11.74 -10.13 23.36
C LYS A 290 -11.61 -10.92 24.66
N GLN A 291 -10.98 -10.36 25.70
CA GLN A 291 -10.67 -11.04 26.96
C GLN A 291 -9.96 -12.40 26.75
N ASP A 292 -8.98 -12.48 25.83
CA ASP A 292 -8.26 -13.73 25.56
C ASP A 292 -7.27 -14.06 26.70
N GLU A 293 -7.58 -15.09 27.49
CA GLU A 293 -6.77 -15.51 28.64
C GLU A 293 -5.32 -15.89 28.26
N ARG A 294 -5.11 -16.44 27.07
CA ARG A 294 -3.77 -16.87 26.63
C ARG A 294 -2.85 -15.67 26.42
N TYR A 295 -3.42 -14.56 25.95
CA TYR A 295 -2.71 -13.30 25.78
C TYR A 295 -2.42 -12.64 27.14
N GLN A 296 -3.40 -12.59 28.05
CA GLN A 296 -3.20 -12.04 29.39
C GLN A 296 -2.09 -12.77 30.18
N LYS A 297 -2.02 -14.10 30.07
CA LYS A 297 -0.96 -14.93 30.69
C LYS A 297 0.44 -14.65 30.14
N MET A 298 0.56 -14.07 28.94
CA MET A 298 1.86 -13.73 28.34
C MET A 298 2.56 -12.57 29.06
N ASN A 299 1.80 -11.67 29.68
CA ASN A 299 2.26 -10.45 30.35
C ASN A 299 3.25 -9.61 29.49
N LEU A 300 2.72 -8.66 28.73
CA LEU A 300 3.51 -7.73 27.90
C LEU A 300 3.94 -6.45 28.64
N ASN A 301 3.52 -6.27 29.90
CA ASN A 301 3.71 -5.01 30.61
C ASN A 301 5.20 -4.65 30.73
N ASP A 302 6.04 -5.61 31.11
CA ASP A 302 7.48 -5.37 31.29
C ASP A 302 8.14 -5.03 29.95
N THR A 303 7.83 -5.79 28.89
CA THR A 303 8.29 -5.52 27.52
C THR A 303 7.95 -4.09 27.11
N ILE A 304 6.68 -3.71 27.26
CA ILE A 304 6.17 -2.39 26.90
C ILE A 304 6.85 -1.29 27.72
N GLN A 305 6.98 -1.46 29.04
CA GLN A 305 7.59 -0.47 29.93
C GLN A 305 9.07 -0.23 29.57
N GLN A 306 9.83 -1.29 29.29
CA GLN A 306 11.22 -1.18 28.87
C GLN A 306 11.34 -0.47 27.52
N THR A 307 10.46 -0.78 26.56
CA THR A 307 10.40 -0.09 25.26
C THR A 307 10.12 1.39 25.40
N VAL A 308 9.14 1.76 26.25
CA VAL A 308 8.80 3.16 26.52
C VAL A 308 9.97 3.89 27.15
N ALA A 309 10.64 3.28 28.13
CA ALA A 309 11.82 3.85 28.76
C ALA A 309 12.97 4.07 27.76
N TYR A 310 13.18 3.13 26.84
CA TYR A 310 14.14 3.26 25.75
C TYR A 310 13.83 4.46 24.84
N LEU A 311 12.59 4.56 24.34
CA LEU A 311 12.19 5.63 23.43
C LEU A 311 12.29 7.01 24.09
N ILE A 312 11.86 7.15 25.36
CA ILE A 312 11.99 8.41 26.11
C ILE A 312 13.46 8.80 26.28
N ARG A 313 14.30 7.86 26.71
CA ARG A 313 15.74 8.12 26.92
C ARG A 313 16.43 8.52 25.63
N HIS A 314 16.14 7.81 24.53
CA HIS A 314 16.75 8.08 23.24
C HIS A 314 16.28 9.41 22.63
N GLN A 315 15.01 9.78 22.84
CA GLN A 315 14.45 11.06 22.40
C GLN A 315 15.03 12.26 23.18
N MET A 316 15.32 12.11 24.47
CA MET A 316 15.98 13.15 25.28
C MET A 316 17.45 13.40 24.86
N ASN A 317 18.14 12.38 24.36
CA ASN A 317 19.56 12.45 24.01
C ASN A 317 19.83 13.00 22.59
N ARG A 318 18.81 13.09 21.73
CA ARG A 318 18.92 13.63 20.36
C ARG A 318 18.05 14.88 20.20
N MET A 319 18.50 16.01 20.77
CA MET A 319 17.85 17.32 20.60
C MET A 319 18.22 18.05 19.30
N ASP A 320 19.08 17.49 18.45
CA ASP A 320 19.35 18.02 17.10
C ASP A 320 18.22 17.63 16.14
N LEU A 321 17.18 18.45 16.15
CA LEU A 321 15.89 18.24 15.47
C LEU A 321 15.98 18.22 13.93
N GLU A 322 17.06 18.70 13.32
CA GLU A 322 17.14 18.91 11.86
C GLU A 322 17.34 17.61 11.05
N GLN A 323 17.94 16.56 11.63
CA GLN A 323 18.26 15.33 10.87
C GLN A 323 17.29 14.16 11.11
N ASN A 324 16.40 14.22 12.10
CA ASN A 324 15.70 13.00 12.59
C ASN A 324 14.18 13.16 12.77
N SER A 325 13.58 13.94 11.88
CA SER A 325 12.19 14.38 11.98
C SER A 325 11.15 13.24 11.87
N TYR A 326 11.42 12.20 11.07
CA TYR A 326 10.62 10.96 11.00
C TYR A 326 10.65 10.16 12.30
N SER A 327 11.86 9.90 12.82
CA SER A 327 12.06 9.11 14.04
C SER A 327 11.38 9.75 15.24
N LEU A 328 11.45 11.07 15.35
CA LEU A 328 10.73 11.84 16.36
C LEU A 328 9.21 11.70 16.24
N ALA A 329 8.66 11.86 15.03
CA ALA A 329 7.22 11.74 14.80
C ALA A 329 6.69 10.34 15.15
N LEU A 330 7.39 9.29 14.69
CA LEU A 330 6.99 7.90 14.93
C LEU A 330 7.10 7.54 16.42
N SER A 331 8.20 7.93 17.07
CA SER A 331 8.40 7.71 18.51
C SER A 331 7.33 8.43 19.34
N THR A 332 7.04 9.68 18.99
CA THR A 332 6.01 10.47 19.69
C THR A 332 4.62 9.83 19.52
N TYR A 333 4.28 9.41 18.29
CA TYR A 333 3.03 8.69 18.04
C TYR A 333 2.96 7.38 18.84
N ALA A 334 4.04 6.59 18.86
CA ALA A 334 4.10 5.35 19.64
C ALA A 334 3.88 5.57 21.14
N LEU A 335 4.48 6.62 21.70
CA LEU A 335 4.32 7.00 23.10
C LEU A 335 2.90 7.48 23.42
N LEU A 336 2.21 8.13 22.49
CA LEU A 336 0.83 8.59 22.69
C LEU A 336 -0.19 7.45 22.77
N PHE A 337 0.12 6.26 22.26
CA PHE A 337 -0.72 5.08 22.48
C PHE A 337 -0.65 4.53 23.91
N GLN A 338 0.38 4.91 24.68
CA GLN A 338 0.50 4.45 26.06
C GLN A 338 -0.45 5.22 26.97
N HIS A 339 -1.32 4.49 27.66
CA HIS A 339 -2.48 4.96 28.41
C HIS A 339 -2.19 5.85 29.63
N ASN A 340 -0.95 6.34 29.84
CA ASN A 340 -0.63 7.23 30.95
C ASN A 340 -0.77 8.71 30.54
N ARG A 341 -2.03 9.18 30.51
CA ARG A 341 -2.43 10.57 30.18
C ARG A 341 -1.86 11.66 31.11
N ASN A 342 -1.08 11.30 32.13
CA ASN A 342 -0.67 12.20 33.21
C ASN A 342 0.83 12.54 33.23
N GLY A 343 1.64 12.06 32.27
CA GLY A 343 3.09 12.29 32.28
C GLY A 343 3.60 13.34 31.29
N PHE A 344 2.84 13.60 30.21
CA PHE A 344 3.20 14.58 29.20
C PHE A 344 2.00 15.52 29.05
N GLY A 345 2.20 16.80 29.40
CA GLY A 345 1.20 17.83 29.17
C GLY A 345 0.64 17.70 27.76
N LYS A 346 -0.69 17.72 27.65
CA LYS A 346 -1.51 17.69 26.43
C LYS A 346 -0.70 17.81 25.13
N VAL A 347 -0.22 16.70 24.58
CA VAL A 347 0.44 16.68 23.27
C VAL A 347 -0.68 16.72 22.24
N GLU A 348 -0.98 17.91 21.73
CA GLU A 348 -1.87 18.08 20.59
C GLU A 348 -1.08 17.76 19.31
N LEU A 349 -1.41 16.63 18.70
CA LEU A 349 -0.98 16.28 17.35
C LEU A 349 -1.76 17.17 16.37
N LEU A 350 -1.24 18.36 16.11
CA LEU A 350 -1.73 19.21 15.03
C LEU A 350 -1.08 18.73 13.73
N THR A 351 -1.66 17.72 13.10
CA THR A 351 -1.26 17.32 11.75
C THR A 351 -1.57 18.47 10.79
N ILE A 352 -0.55 19.14 10.27
CA ILE A 352 -0.70 20.15 9.21
C ILE A 352 -0.02 19.60 7.96
N TYR A 353 -0.78 18.80 7.21
CA TYR A 353 -0.62 18.37 5.80
C TYR A 353 0.72 17.79 5.27
N ASN A 354 0.57 16.79 4.38
CA ASN A 354 1.62 16.23 3.53
C ASN A 354 1.97 17.22 2.40
N VAL A 355 3.23 17.63 2.30
CA VAL A 355 3.77 18.38 1.15
C VAL A 355 4.34 17.36 0.14
N TYR A 356 4.01 17.54 -1.14
CA TYR A 356 4.57 16.74 -2.24
C TYR A 356 5.59 17.59 -2.98
N GLU A 357 6.85 17.16 -3.01
CA GLU A 357 7.94 17.81 -3.75
C GLU A 357 8.15 17.06 -5.09
N PRO A 358 7.81 17.65 -6.25
CA PRO A 358 7.80 16.93 -7.52
C PRO A 358 9.18 16.59 -8.10
N SER A 359 10.27 17.15 -7.56
CA SER A 359 11.63 16.74 -7.90
C SER A 359 12.00 15.37 -7.32
N SER A 360 11.27 14.88 -6.32
CA SER A 360 11.52 13.61 -5.65
C SER A 360 10.38 12.62 -5.94
N ILE A 361 10.41 12.02 -7.14
CA ILE A 361 9.37 11.12 -7.71
C ILE A 361 9.14 9.82 -6.87
N CYS A 362 9.76 9.69 -5.69
CA CYS A 362 9.64 8.53 -4.81
C CYS A 362 9.61 8.83 -3.30
N SER A 363 9.47 10.09 -2.84
CA SER A 363 9.34 10.41 -1.41
C SER A 363 8.02 11.11 -1.10
N PHE A 364 7.47 10.79 0.08
CA PHE A 364 6.37 11.53 0.69
C PHE A 364 6.96 12.33 1.84
N ASP A 365 6.70 13.63 1.92
CA ASP A 365 7.02 14.44 3.09
C ASP A 365 5.75 14.64 3.90
N LEU A 366 5.84 14.41 5.22
CA LEU A 366 4.74 14.60 6.14
C LEU A 366 5.23 15.56 7.21
N GLU A 367 4.66 16.76 7.22
CA GLU A 367 5.02 17.79 8.16
C GLU A 367 4.28 17.52 9.48
N VAL A 368 5.03 17.19 10.55
CA VAL A 368 4.44 16.96 11.89
C VAL A 368 4.80 18.15 12.77
N THR A 369 3.82 19.03 13.03
CA THR A 369 3.99 20.09 14.01
C THR A 369 3.66 19.57 15.41
N LEU A 370 4.67 19.46 16.27
CA LEU A 370 4.49 19.12 17.68
C LEU A 370 4.41 20.40 18.52
N LYS A 371 3.30 20.61 19.22
CA LYS A 371 3.17 21.71 20.19
C LYS A 371 3.29 21.13 21.61
N ALA A 372 4.48 21.23 22.20
CA ALA A 372 4.70 20.92 23.61
C ALA A 372 4.49 22.19 24.45
N SER A 373 3.80 22.07 25.58
CA SER A 373 3.30 23.21 26.39
C SER A 373 4.37 24.04 27.12
N GLN A 374 5.65 23.98 26.73
CA GLN A 374 6.69 24.86 27.30
C GLN A 374 7.69 25.44 26.29
N LYS A 375 7.62 25.12 25.00
CA LYS A 375 8.34 25.84 23.94
C LYS A 375 7.76 25.48 22.59
N SER A 376 7.20 26.47 21.88
CA SER A 376 6.75 26.33 20.50
C SER A 376 7.96 26.32 19.58
N VAL A 377 8.29 25.15 19.02
CA VAL A 377 9.26 25.02 17.92
C VAL A 377 8.46 24.63 16.68
N VAL A 378 8.44 25.52 15.68
CA VAL A 378 7.90 25.24 14.35
C VAL A 378 9.08 24.84 13.47
N GLN A 379 9.14 23.59 13.03
CA GLN A 379 10.19 23.12 12.12
C GLN A 379 9.64 22.18 11.05
N ASN A 380 10.13 22.38 9.82
CA ASN A 380 9.77 21.64 8.62
C ASN A 380 10.36 20.23 8.70
N ILE A 381 9.50 19.22 8.68
CA ILE A 381 9.87 17.80 8.73
C ILE A 381 9.90 17.26 7.30
N LYS A 382 11.09 16.84 6.83
CA LYS A 382 11.27 16.15 5.55
C LYS A 382 11.27 14.63 5.78
N HIS A 383 10.53 13.93 4.92
CA HIS A 383 10.45 12.47 4.75
C HIS A 383 9.61 11.66 5.74
N ILE A 384 8.39 11.27 5.33
CA ILE A 384 7.62 10.16 5.91
C ILE A 384 6.95 9.34 4.80
N LEU A 385 7.51 8.16 4.49
CA LEU A 385 6.96 7.23 3.51
C LEU A 385 5.84 6.34 4.11
N PHE A 386 4.64 6.37 3.51
CA PHE A 386 3.61 5.35 3.66
C PHE A 386 3.12 4.90 2.27
N ALA A 387 3.75 3.90 1.63
CA ALA A 387 3.10 2.97 0.70
C ALA A 387 4.07 1.93 0.09
N PRO A 388 3.62 0.69 -0.15
CA PRO A 388 4.32 -0.26 -1.01
C PRO A 388 4.10 0.10 -2.48
N LYS A 389 5.18 0.43 -3.19
CA LYS A 389 5.22 0.66 -4.65
C LYS A 389 5.57 -0.65 -5.35
N GLU A 390 4.59 -1.51 -5.61
CA GLU A 390 4.76 -2.64 -6.54
C GLU A 390 3.60 -2.70 -7.54
N ARG A 391 3.78 -2.03 -8.69
CA ARG A 391 3.23 -2.55 -9.96
C ARG A 391 4.23 -3.58 -10.48
N PHE A 392 3.94 -4.85 -10.25
CA PHE A 392 4.62 -5.95 -10.94
C PHE A 392 4.39 -5.81 -12.45
N GLY A 393 5.47 -5.51 -13.18
CA GLY A 393 5.50 -5.49 -14.63
C GLY A 393 5.33 -4.11 -15.27
N GLN A 394 6.36 -3.27 -15.20
CA GLN A 394 6.91 -2.49 -16.33
C GLN A 394 8.05 -1.57 -15.84
N GLN A 395 9.14 -1.61 -16.60
CA GLN A 395 10.43 -0.99 -16.36
C GLN A 395 10.34 0.55 -16.47
N PHE A 396 10.40 1.26 -15.36
CA PHE A 396 10.64 2.72 -15.33
C PHE A 396 11.37 3.13 -14.04
N CYS A 397 12.64 2.75 -13.96
CA CYS A 397 13.69 3.56 -13.37
C CYS A 397 14.91 3.30 -14.26
N LYS A 398 15.37 4.32 -15.00
CA LYS A 398 16.73 4.28 -15.53
C LYS A 398 17.67 4.25 -14.33
N GLU A 399 18.63 3.35 -14.36
CA GLU A 399 19.87 3.50 -13.61
C GLU A 399 20.45 4.86 -13.99
N SER A 400 20.61 5.74 -13.00
CA SER A 400 21.61 6.79 -13.07
C SER A 400 22.92 6.15 -12.63
N ASP A 401 23.92 6.26 -13.50
CA ASP A 401 25.26 5.68 -13.37
C ASP A 401 25.91 5.84 -11.98
#